data_AF-A0A1B0A2S1-F1
#
_entry.id   AF-A0A1B0A2S1-F1
#
_cell.length_a   1.000
_cell.length_b   1.000
_cell.length_c   1.000
_cell.angle_alpha   90.00
_cell.angle_beta   90.00
_cell.angle_gamma   90.00
#
_symmetry.space_group_name_H-M   'P 1'
#
loop_
_entity.id
_entity.type
_entity.pdbx_description
1 polymer ?
#
loop_
_entity_poly.entity_id
_entity_poly.type
_entity_poly.pdbx_seq_one_letter_code
_entity_poly.pdbx_strand_id
1 'polypeptide(L)'
;MCTIPHIYCHHHLWRPSRYSYLWLQPDAERPTAVFPDLTPIAGDYWIGDYLADVRAAGVVKSVHLDSGYVPEDPVGETRLLQSLADEYGFPHGIVARARSNGRISRRRWKHSASFRSISFTGVYMTFIRRLTA
;
A
#
# COMPACT_ATOMS: atom_id res chain seq x y z
N MET A 1 21.87 -16.52 -12.29
CA MET A 1 20.56 -17.11 -12.66
C MET A 1 19.79 -16.08 -13.49
N CYS A 2 19.14 -16.49 -14.58
CA CYS A 2 18.34 -15.61 -15.42
C CYS A 2 16.97 -15.41 -14.76
N THR A 3 16.70 -14.22 -14.22
CA THR A 3 15.40 -13.86 -13.65
C THR A 3 14.47 -13.41 -14.76
N ILE A 4 13.31 -14.06 -14.87
CA ILE A 4 12.27 -13.65 -15.81
C ILE A 4 11.68 -12.31 -15.31
N PRO A 5 11.65 -11.26 -16.15
CA PRO A 5 11.03 -9.98 -15.77
C PRO A 5 9.57 -10.17 -15.40
N HIS A 6 9.17 -9.66 -14.23
CA HIS A 6 7.78 -9.77 -13.77
C HIS A 6 7.31 -8.55 -12.97
N ILE A 7 6.00 -8.49 -12.75
CA ILE A 7 5.32 -7.40 -12.05
C ILE A 7 4.92 -7.88 -10.65
N TYR A 8 5.30 -7.14 -9.62
CA TYR A 8 4.86 -7.41 -8.25
C TYR A 8 3.56 -6.65 -7.97
N CYS A 9 2.44 -7.38 -7.95
CA CYS A 9 1.11 -6.77 -7.92
C CYS A 9 0.62 -6.32 -6.54
N HIS A 10 1.38 -6.58 -5.47
CA HIS A 10 0.96 -6.23 -4.12
C HIS A 10 2.16 -6.01 -3.19
N HIS A 11 2.50 -4.75 -2.91
CA HIS A 11 3.41 -4.39 -1.82
C HIS A 11 2.86 -3.23 -1.00
N HIS A 12 3.47 -3.02 0.15
CA HIS A 12 3.22 -1.93 1.08
C HIS A 12 4.55 -1.28 1.44
N LEU A 13 4.53 0.01 1.72
CA LEU A 13 5.64 0.78 2.26
C LEU A 13 5.16 1.49 3.52
N TRP A 14 6.02 1.55 4.54
CA TRP A 14 5.70 2.23 5.77
C TRP A 14 6.92 2.88 6.42
N ARG A 15 6.69 4.00 7.10
CA ARG A 15 7.70 4.70 7.91
C ARG A 15 7.12 5.12 9.24
N PRO A 16 6.99 4.21 10.22
CA PRO A 16 6.52 4.55 11.56
C PRO A 16 7.41 5.61 12.23
N SER A 17 8.65 5.81 11.77
CA SER A 17 9.51 6.92 12.22
C SER A 17 8.98 8.32 11.85
N ARG A 18 8.08 8.43 10.87
CA ARG A 18 7.57 9.71 10.33
C ARG A 18 6.06 9.84 10.32
N TYR A 19 5.34 8.73 10.19
CA TYR A 19 3.89 8.73 10.00
C TYR A 19 3.22 7.74 10.94
N SER A 20 1.97 8.04 11.31
CA SER A 20 1.20 7.18 12.21
C SER A 20 0.50 6.07 11.43
N TYR A 21 0.95 4.84 11.63
CA TYR A 21 0.30 3.62 11.17
C TYR A 21 -0.29 2.94 12.41
N LEU A 22 -1.59 3.15 12.69
CA LEU A 22 -2.21 2.69 13.94
C LEU A 22 -2.06 1.18 14.16
N TRP A 23 -2.09 0.40 13.08
CA TRP A 23 -1.90 -1.04 13.14
C TRP A 23 -0.45 -1.47 13.29
N LEU A 24 0.56 -0.57 13.28
CA LEU A 24 1.97 -0.90 13.43
C LEU A 24 2.58 -0.35 14.73
N GLN A 25 1.81 0.42 15.52
CA GLN A 25 2.29 0.96 16.79
C GLN A 25 2.60 -0.15 17.81
N PRO A 26 3.60 0.07 18.70
CA PRO A 26 3.95 -0.90 19.74
C PRO A 26 2.79 -1.26 20.68
N ASP A 27 1.91 -0.29 20.94
CA ASP A 27 0.74 -0.42 21.81
C ASP A 27 -0.56 -0.75 21.06
N ALA A 28 -0.49 -1.00 19.76
CA ALA A 28 -1.67 -1.32 18.97
C ALA A 28 -2.30 -2.64 19.44
N GLU A 29 -3.54 -2.56 19.94
CA GLU A 29 -4.35 -3.74 20.27
C GLU A 29 -4.63 -4.55 19.01
N ARG A 30 -4.19 -5.81 19.00
CA ARG A 30 -4.33 -6.72 17.86
C ARG A 30 -4.95 -8.02 18.30
N PRO A 31 -5.93 -8.56 17.54
CA PRO A 31 -6.36 -9.93 17.73
C PRO A 31 -5.21 -10.90 17.41
N THR A 32 -4.44 -11.31 18.42
CA THR A 32 -3.29 -12.23 18.28
C THR A 32 -3.69 -13.60 17.74
N ALA A 33 -4.98 -13.95 17.83
CA ALA A 33 -5.54 -15.16 17.21
C ALA A 33 -5.59 -15.09 15.68
N VAL A 34 -5.50 -13.90 15.08
CA VAL A 34 -5.64 -13.69 13.62
C VAL A 34 -4.38 -13.06 13.03
N PHE A 35 -3.67 -12.23 13.79
CA PHE A 35 -2.43 -11.59 13.35
C PHE A 35 -1.21 -12.19 14.06
N PRO A 36 -0.13 -12.51 13.31
CA PRO A 36 1.13 -12.91 13.92
C PRO A 36 1.77 -11.75 14.70
N ASP A 37 2.82 -12.04 15.47
CA ASP A 37 3.65 -10.99 16.06
C ASP A 37 4.26 -10.12 14.95
N LEU A 38 3.94 -8.82 14.98
CA LEU A 38 4.38 -7.84 13.99
C LEU A 38 5.60 -7.04 14.45
N THR A 39 6.15 -7.32 15.63
CA THR A 39 7.39 -6.71 16.13
C THR A 39 8.53 -6.76 15.10
N PRO A 40 8.75 -7.86 14.35
CA PRO A 40 9.81 -7.91 13.34
C PRO A 40 9.68 -6.92 12.18
N ILE A 41 8.46 -6.43 11.91
CA ILE A 41 8.18 -5.50 10.81
C ILE A 41 7.86 -4.07 11.30
N ALA A 42 7.92 -3.82 12.60
CA ALA A 42 7.57 -2.54 13.21
C ALA A 42 8.58 -1.39 12.95
N GLY A 43 9.59 -1.64 12.12
CA GLY A 43 10.55 -0.64 11.65
C GLY A 43 10.12 0.05 10.35
N ASP A 44 10.93 1.01 9.89
CA ASP A 44 10.78 1.59 8.56
C ASP A 44 11.04 0.52 7.48
N TYR A 45 10.14 0.44 6.50
CA TYR A 45 10.33 -0.30 5.25
C TYR A 45 9.96 0.63 4.09
N TRP A 46 10.97 1.20 3.45
CA TRP A 46 10.77 2.29 2.48
C TRP A 46 11.24 1.94 1.07
N ILE A 47 11.10 2.90 0.16
CA ILE A 47 11.36 2.70 -1.27
C ILE A 47 12.78 2.19 -1.54
N GLY A 48 13.77 2.64 -0.76
CA GLY A 48 15.16 2.17 -0.89
C GLY A 48 15.28 0.69 -0.56
N ASP A 49 14.68 0.27 0.56
CA ASP A 49 14.68 -1.12 1.02
C ASP A 49 13.94 -2.01 0.02
N TYR A 50 12.74 -1.59 -0.39
CA TYR A 50 11.95 -2.28 -1.41
C TYR A 50 12.72 -2.47 -2.73
N LEU A 51 13.35 -1.41 -3.24
CA LEU A 51 14.11 -1.50 -4.50
C LEU A 51 15.33 -2.41 -4.37
N ALA A 52 15.97 -2.47 -3.21
CA ALA A 52 17.07 -3.40 -2.95
C ALA A 52 16.59 -4.85 -2.99
N ASP A 53 15.47 -5.15 -2.34
CA ASP A 53 14.89 -6.49 -2.28
C ASP A 53 14.46 -6.98 -3.67
N VAL A 54 13.71 -6.15 -4.40
CA VAL A 54 13.03 -6.60 -5.62
C VAL A 54 13.90 -6.61 -6.86
N ARG A 55 15.00 -5.84 -6.88
CA ARG A 55 16.00 -5.89 -7.97
C ARG A 55 16.64 -7.27 -8.05
N ALA A 56 16.99 -7.87 -6.91
CA ALA A 56 17.55 -9.22 -6.88
C ALA A 56 16.56 -10.27 -7.39
N ALA A 57 15.26 -10.03 -7.20
CA ALA A 57 14.19 -10.91 -7.68
C ALA A 57 13.83 -10.72 -9.17
N GLY A 58 14.25 -9.64 -9.82
CA GLY A 58 13.89 -9.35 -11.23
C GLY A 58 12.53 -8.69 -11.43
N VAL A 59 12.02 -8.00 -10.40
CA VAL A 59 10.79 -7.21 -10.51
C VAL A 59 11.07 -5.95 -11.33
N VAL A 60 10.29 -5.75 -12.38
CA VAL A 60 10.43 -4.58 -13.27
C VAL A 60 9.33 -3.54 -13.08
N LYS A 61 8.21 -3.91 -12.45
CA LYS A 61 7.11 -2.99 -12.11
C LYS A 61 6.42 -3.43 -10.82
N SER A 62 5.76 -2.51 -10.13
CA SER A 62 5.03 -2.83 -8.90
C SER A 62 3.72 -2.07 -8.73
N VAL A 63 2.82 -2.63 -7.92
CA VAL A 63 1.57 -1.99 -7.50
C VAL A 63 1.55 -1.89 -5.97
N HIS A 64 1.46 -0.66 -5.47
CA HIS A 64 1.40 -0.37 -4.04
C HIS A 64 -0.05 -0.32 -3.57
N LEU A 65 -0.35 -0.96 -2.45
CA LEU A 65 -1.64 -0.86 -1.81
C LEU A 65 -1.53 -0.01 -0.56
N ASP A 66 -2.52 0.85 -0.32
CA ASP A 66 -2.63 1.64 0.91
C ASP A 66 -2.28 0.81 2.16
N SER A 67 -1.41 1.37 2.99
CA SER A 67 -0.82 0.67 4.13
C SER A 67 -1.37 1.17 5.46
N GLY A 68 -2.52 1.86 5.49
CA GLY A 68 -3.07 2.36 6.75
C GLY A 68 -2.43 3.67 7.26
N TYR A 69 -1.81 4.48 6.38
CA TYR A 69 -1.33 5.84 6.70
C TYR A 69 -2.38 6.71 7.40
N VAL A 70 -1.94 7.53 8.37
CA VAL A 70 -2.65 8.64 9.05
C VAL A 70 -4.16 8.68 8.74
N PRO A 71 -5.03 8.16 9.64
CA PRO A 71 -6.47 8.01 9.39
C PRO A 71 -7.19 9.30 8.97
N GLU A 72 -6.70 10.43 9.45
CA GLU A 72 -7.26 11.76 9.19
C GLU A 72 -6.92 12.27 7.77
N ASP A 73 -5.83 11.78 7.16
CA ASP A 73 -5.38 12.15 5.81
C ASP A 73 -5.46 10.95 4.84
N PRO A 74 -6.67 10.62 4.33
CA PRO A 74 -6.90 9.44 3.49
C PRO A 74 -6.24 9.52 2.11
N VAL A 75 -5.73 10.69 1.71
CA VAL A 75 -5.06 10.91 0.42
C VAL A 75 -3.58 11.22 0.57
N GLY A 76 -3.08 11.37 1.81
CA GLY A 76 -1.69 11.68 2.11
C GLY A 76 -0.73 10.63 1.58
N GLU A 77 -1.04 9.36 1.82
CA GLU A 77 -0.26 8.23 1.31
C GLU A 77 -0.18 8.25 -0.22
N THR A 78 -1.32 8.48 -0.90
CA THR A 78 -1.35 8.53 -2.36
C THR A 78 -0.50 9.67 -2.92
N ARG A 79 -0.54 10.87 -2.32
CA ARG A 79 0.33 11.99 -2.71
C ARG A 79 1.79 11.63 -2.57
N LEU A 80 2.15 11.05 -1.43
CA LEU A 80 3.52 10.64 -1.15
C LEU A 80 3.99 9.57 -2.14
N LEU A 81 3.16 8.58 -2.45
CA LEU A 81 3.50 7.52 -3.40
C LEU A 81 3.68 8.05 -4.81
N GLN A 82 2.90 9.08 -5.21
CA GLN A 82 3.16 9.76 -6.47
C GLN A 82 4.56 10.41 -6.48
N SER A 83 4.93 11.13 -5.42
CA SER A 83 6.27 11.73 -5.32
C SER A 83 7.37 10.66 -5.43
N LEU A 84 7.18 9.49 -4.81
CA LEU A 84 8.12 8.37 -4.95
C LEU A 84 8.16 7.83 -6.38
N ALA A 85 7.00 7.70 -7.05
CA ALA A 85 6.95 7.26 -8.44
C ALA A 85 7.67 8.23 -9.37
N ASP A 86 7.56 9.54 -9.12
CA ASP A 86 8.21 10.57 -9.91
C ASP A 86 9.74 10.59 -9.69
N GLU A 87 10.20 10.35 -8.46
CA GLU A 87 11.62 10.38 -8.09
C GLU A 87 12.35 9.06 -8.40
N TYR A 88 11.73 7.92 -8.12
CA TYR A 88 12.36 6.59 -8.18
C TYR A 88 11.84 5.71 -9.32
N GLY A 89 10.77 6.11 -10.01
CA GLY A 89 10.10 5.29 -11.01
C GLY A 89 9.23 4.17 -10.43
N PHE A 90 9.01 4.15 -9.11
CA PHE A 90 8.21 3.15 -8.40
C PHE A 90 7.36 3.81 -7.30
N PRO A 91 6.13 3.32 -7.03
CA PRO A 91 5.45 2.21 -7.70
C PRO A 91 4.86 2.59 -9.06
N HIS A 92 4.55 1.59 -9.89
CA HIS A 92 3.95 1.80 -11.21
C HIS A 92 2.42 1.87 -11.18
N GLY A 93 1.81 1.40 -10.10
CA GLY A 93 0.38 1.55 -9.83
C GLY A 93 0.14 1.73 -8.34
N ILE A 94 -0.96 2.42 -8.01
CA ILE A 94 -1.35 2.70 -6.63
C ILE A 94 -2.82 2.29 -6.45
N VAL A 95 -3.10 1.51 -5.42
CA VAL A 95 -4.45 1.24 -4.91
C VAL A 95 -4.64 2.11 -3.67
N ALA A 96 -5.28 3.24 -3.87
CA ALA A 96 -5.47 4.27 -2.84
C ALA A 96 -6.66 3.98 -1.93
N ARG A 97 -6.59 4.43 -0.68
CA ARG A 97 -7.73 4.41 0.24
C ARG A 97 -8.81 5.39 -0.21
N ALA A 98 -10.06 4.94 -0.16
CA ALA A 98 -11.23 5.79 -0.30
C ALA A 98 -11.94 5.92 1.05
N ARG A 99 -12.35 7.15 1.42
CA ARG A 99 -13.24 7.32 2.57
C ARG A 99 -14.63 6.76 2.23
N SER A 100 -15.04 5.73 2.95
CA SER A 100 -16.43 5.26 2.98
C SER A 100 -17.26 6.22 3.84
N ASN A 101 -18.15 7.03 3.24
CA ASN A 101 -19.11 7.84 3.97
C ASN A 101 -20.56 7.40 3.69
N GLY A 102 -20.79 6.09 3.58
CA GLY A 102 -22.12 5.50 3.38
C GLY A 102 -22.73 5.68 1.98
N ARG A 103 -22.15 6.51 1.12
CA ARG A 103 -22.46 6.59 -0.32
C ARG A 103 -21.18 6.86 -1.11
N ILE A 104 -20.69 5.88 -1.87
CA ILE A 104 -19.58 6.07 -2.80
C ILE A 104 -20.05 7.02 -3.92
N SER A 105 -19.91 8.33 -3.73
CA SER A 105 -20.36 9.33 -4.72
C SER A 105 -19.26 9.64 -5.74
N ARG A 106 -19.63 9.66 -7.04
CA ARG A 106 -18.76 9.91 -8.20
C ARG A 106 -17.96 11.23 -8.17
N ARG A 107 -18.29 12.18 -7.28
CA ARG A 107 -17.66 13.52 -7.24
C ARG A 107 -16.32 13.59 -6.49
N ARG A 108 -16.05 12.68 -5.55
CA ARG A 108 -14.80 12.67 -4.76
C ARG A 108 -13.61 12.03 -5.50
N TRP A 109 -13.87 11.50 -6.70
CA TRP A 109 -12.97 10.79 -7.59
C TRP A 109 -11.90 11.70 -8.22
N LYS A 110 -12.16 13.01 -8.30
CA LYS A 110 -11.33 13.94 -9.08
C LYS A 110 -9.97 14.29 -8.45
N HIS A 111 -9.84 14.23 -7.12
CA HIS A 111 -8.58 14.58 -6.44
C HIS A 111 -7.56 13.45 -6.41
N SER A 112 -8.01 12.20 -6.48
CA SER A 112 -7.14 11.01 -6.46
C SER A 112 -6.92 10.44 -7.88
N ALA A 113 -7.75 10.81 -8.86
CA ALA A 113 -7.61 10.36 -10.25
C ALA A 113 -6.65 11.23 -11.10
N SER A 114 -6.08 12.30 -10.54
CA SER A 114 -5.07 13.12 -11.22
C SER A 114 -3.66 12.50 -11.19
N PHE A 115 -3.49 11.41 -10.45
CA PHE A 115 -2.23 10.69 -10.31
C PHE A 115 -2.09 9.62 -11.39
N ARG A 116 -0.87 9.42 -11.87
CA ARG A 116 -0.61 8.53 -13.00
C ARG A 116 -0.80 7.07 -12.55
N SER A 117 -1.46 6.25 -13.38
CA SER A 117 -1.59 4.79 -13.18
C SER A 117 -2.33 4.32 -11.91
N ILE A 118 -3.31 5.09 -11.42
CA ILE A 118 -4.13 4.69 -10.26
C ILE A 118 -5.32 3.82 -10.68
N SER A 119 -5.49 2.68 -10.00
CA SER A 119 -6.69 1.84 -10.05
C SER A 119 -7.32 1.78 -8.66
N PHE A 120 -8.60 2.14 -8.54
CA PHE A 120 -9.32 2.16 -7.26
C PHE A 120 -10.12 0.88 -7.05
N THR A 121 -9.79 0.16 -5.98
CA THR A 121 -10.66 -0.89 -5.44
C THR A 121 -11.08 -0.46 -4.05
N GLY A 122 -12.38 -0.39 -3.78
CA GLY A 122 -12.90 -0.04 -2.46
C GLY A 122 -12.40 -1.04 -1.43
N VAL A 123 -11.60 -0.58 -0.47
CA VAL A 123 -11.12 -1.41 0.63
C VAL A 123 -12.29 -1.64 1.60
N TYR A 124 -13.08 -2.68 1.34
CA TYR A 124 -13.68 -3.46 2.40
C TYR A 124 -12.95 -4.79 2.44
N MET A 125 -12.28 -5.05 3.56
CA MET A 125 -11.72 -6.35 3.92
C MET A 125 -12.86 -7.36 3.89
N THR A 126 -13.07 -8.01 2.75
CA THR A 126 -14.08 -9.05 2.57
C THR A 126 -13.29 -10.33 2.32
N PHE A 127 -13.40 -11.28 3.27
CA PHE A 127 -12.91 -12.63 3.10
C PHE A 127 -13.35 -13.17 1.73
N ILE A 128 -12.38 -13.59 0.91
CA ILE A 128 -12.67 -14.31 -0.33
C ILE A 128 -13.32 -15.64 0.08
N ARG A 129 -14.65 -15.71 -0.06
CA ARG A 129 -15.37 -16.98 -0.11
C ARG A 129 -14.86 -17.76 -1.33
N ARG A 130 -14.47 -19.02 -1.06
CA ARG A 130 -14.22 -20.15 -1.99
C ARG A 130 -14.43 -19.85 -3.48
N LEU A 131 -13.34 -19.96 -4.23
CA LEU A 131 -13.41 -20.37 -5.64
C LEU A 131 -13.60 -21.89 -5.66
N THR A 132 -14.76 -22.35 -6.12
CA THR A 132 -14.89 -23.67 -6.73
C THR A 132 -15.15 -23.47 -8.22
N ALA A 133 -14.26 -24.08 -9.01
CA ALA A 133 -14.28 -24.42 -10.45
C ALA A 133 -14.81 -23.36 -11.42
#